data_AF-A0A352KE67-F1
#
_entry.id   AF-A0A352KE67-F1
#
_cell.length_a   1.000
_cell.length_b   1.000
_cell.length_c   1.000
_cell.angle_alpha   90.00
_cell.angle_beta   90.00
_cell.angle_gamma   90.00
#
_symmetry.space_group_name_H-M   'P 1'
#
loop_
_entity.id
_entity.type
_entity.pdbx_description
1 polymer ?
#
loop_
_entity_poly.entity_id
_entity_poly.type
_entity_poly.pdbx_seq_one_letter_code
_entity_poly.pdbx_strand_id
1 'polypeptide(L)' 'MRNDFAHLLEPLDLGFTTLRNRVLMGSMHTGLEEMPDGYARQAAFFAERARGET' A
#
# COMPACT_ATOMS: atom_id res chain seq x y z
N MET A 1 -4.20 -22.75 17.74
CA MET A 1 -4.65 -21.37 17.52
C MET A 1 -5.39 -21.34 16.19
N ARG A 2 -6.64 -20.89 16.15
CA ARG A 2 -7.35 -20.72 14.88
C ARG A 2 -6.75 -19.49 14.19
N ASN A 3 -6.39 -19.61 12.92
CA ASN A 3 -6.01 -18.45 12.13
C ASN A 3 -7.30 -17.87 11.55
N ASP A 4 -7.81 -16.81 12.17
CA ASP A 4 -9.07 -16.18 11.78
C ASP A 4 -8.96 -15.40 10.45
N PHE A 5 -7.74 -15.25 9.91
CA PHE A 5 -7.45 -14.52 8.67
C PHE A 5 -6.58 -15.36 7.71
N ALA A 6 -7.03 -16.58 7.42
CA ALA A 6 -6.30 -17.53 6.56
C ALA A 6 -5.82 -16.92 5.23
N HIS A 7 -6.61 -16.00 4.65
CA HIS A 7 -6.35 -15.46 3.31
C HIS A 7 -5.55 -14.13 3.28
N LEU A 8 -5.23 -13.53 4.43
CA LEU A 8 -4.70 -12.16 4.47
C LEU A 8 -3.41 -11.98 3.66
N LEU A 9 -2.52 -12.97 3.73
CA LEU A 9 -1.22 -12.96 3.06
C LEU A 9 -1.20 -13.82 1.78
N GLU A 10 -2.33 -14.39 1.39
CA GLU A 10 -2.44 -15.12 0.13
C GLU A 10 -2.46 -14.14 -1.06
N PRO A 11 -1.86 -14.52 -2.20
CA PRO A 11 -1.94 -13.73 -3.42
C PRO A 11 -3.38 -13.45 -3.85
N LEU A 12 -3.59 -12.28 -4.47
CA LEU A 12 -4.88 -11.87 -5.02
C LEU A 12 -4.72 -11.52 -6.50
N ASP A 13 -5.33 -12.33 -7.35
CA ASP A 13 -5.44 -12.06 -8.78
C ASP A 13 -6.59 -11.07 -9.03
N LEU A 14 -6.27 -9.95 -9.70
CA LEU A 14 -7.23 -8.92 -10.08
C LEU A 14 -7.54 -8.93 -11.59
N GLY A 15 -7.03 -9.91 -12.33
CA GLY A 15 -7.22 -10.06 -13.79
C GLY A 15 -6.26 -9.24 -14.66
N PHE A 16 -5.66 -8.17 -14.13
CA PHE A 16 -4.64 -7.36 -14.81
C PHE A 16 -3.28 -7.36 -14.10
N THR A 17 -3.27 -7.76 -12.83
CA THR A 17 -2.08 -7.90 -12.00
C THR A 17 -2.38 -8.86 -10.85
N THR A 18 -1.34 -9.40 -10.23
CA THR A 18 -1.46 -10.22 -9.03
C THR A 18 -0.79 -9.49 -7.87
N LEU A 19 -1.57 -9.18 -6.83
CA LEU A 19 -1.03 -8.66 -5.59
C LEU A 19 -0.45 -9.79 -4.77
N ARG A 20 0.72 -9.55 -4.15
CA ARG A 20 1.41 -10.54 -3.32
C ARG A 20 0.61 -10.94 -2.07
N ASN A 21 -0.15 -10.00 -1.53
CA ASN A 21 -0.99 -10.18 -0.36
C ASN A 21 -2.24 -9.29 -0.48
N ARG A 22 -3.16 -9.41 0.49
CA ARG A 22 -4.42 -8.66 0.51
C ARG A 22 -4.36 -7.42 1.40
N VAL A 23 -3.16 -6.92 1.70
CA VAL A 23 -2.94 -5.69 2.46
C VAL A 23 -2.86 -4.52 1.48
N LEU A 24 -3.76 -3.56 1.66
CA LEU A 24 -3.89 -2.41 0.77
C LEU A 24 -3.78 -1.12 1.57
N MET A 25 -3.10 -0.14 0.99
CA MET A 25 -3.18 1.25 1.45
C MET A 25 -4.49 1.84 0.93
N GLY A 26 -5.40 2.20 1.84
CA GLY A 26 -6.63 2.91 1.48
C GLY A 26 -6.36 4.35 1.03
N SER A 27 -7.38 5.00 0.47
CA SER A 27 -7.35 6.43 0.14
C SER A 27 -7.06 7.26 1.39
N MET A 28 -6.20 8.28 1.27
CA MET A 28 -5.81 9.16 2.37
C MET A 28 -5.68 10.61 1.92
N HIS A 29 -6.05 11.53 2.81
CA HIS A 29 -5.66 12.94 2.73
C HIS A 29 -4.35 13.12 3.50
N THR A 30 -3.24 13.15 2.79
CA THR A 30 -1.91 13.16 3.43
C THR A 30 -1.52 14.52 3.99
N GLY A 31 -2.13 15.61 3.50
CA GLY A 31 -1.74 16.99 3.83
C GLY A 31 -0.36 17.38 3.29
N LEU A 32 0.36 16.45 2.65
CA LEU A 32 1.67 16.70 2.06
C LEU A 32 1.58 17.58 0.83
N GLU A 33 0.46 17.53 0.10
CA GLU A 33 0.12 18.35 -1.05
C GLU A 33 0.16 19.86 -0.77
N GLU A 34 -0.11 20.29 0.47
CA GLU A 34 -0.13 21.71 0.85
C GLU A 34 1.23 22.21 1.34
N MET A 35 2.21 21.32 1.51
CA MET A 35 3.54 21.67 2.01
C MET A 35 4.45 22.21 0.90
N PRO A 36 5.49 22.99 1.24
CA PRO A 36 6.60 23.23 0.33
C PRO A 36 7.19 21.90 -0.16
N ASP A 37 7.39 21.82 -1.48
CA ASP A 37 7.81 20.60 -2.20
C ASP A 37 6.84 19.41 -2.03
N GLY A 38 5.55 19.69 -1.89
CA GLY A 38 4.52 18.70 -1.56
C GLY A 38 4.50 17.48 -2.48
N TYR A 39 4.72 17.66 -3.78
CA TYR A 39 4.80 16.53 -4.72
C TYR A 39 6.02 15.63 -4.49
N ALA A 40 7.18 16.20 -4.18
CA ALA A 40 8.38 15.41 -3.88
C ALA A 40 8.20 14.61 -2.58
N ARG A 41 7.56 15.24 -1.58
CA ARG A 41 7.21 14.58 -0.31
C ARG A 41 6.20 13.45 -0.50
N GLN A 42 5.18 13.66 -1.32
CA GLN A 42 4.22 12.62 -1.69
C GLN A 42 4.91 11.48 -2.43
N ALA A 43 5.74 11.78 -3.43
CA ALA A 43 6.46 10.77 -4.19
C ALA A 43 7.32 9.89 -3.27
N ALA A 44 8.07 10.50 -2.34
CA ALA A 44 8.83 9.77 -1.33
C ALA A 44 7.90 8.91 -0.44
N PHE A 45 6.81 9.50 0.07
CA PHE A 45 5.85 8.82 0.95
C PHE A 45 5.20 7.58 0.32
N PHE A 46 4.80 7.66 -0.95
CA PHE A 46 4.22 6.54 -1.69
C PHE A 46 5.30 5.53 -2.11
N ALA A 47 6.50 5.99 -2.50
CA ALA A 47 7.60 5.11 -2.86
C ALA A 47 8.00 4.19 -1.69
N GLU A 48 8.13 4.73 -0.48
CA GLU A 48 8.44 3.92 0.71
C GLU A 48 7.38 2.83 0.96
N ARG A 49 6.09 3.16 0.79
CA ARG A 49 4.99 2.19 1.00
C ARG A 49 4.88 1.16 -0.12
N ALA A 50 5.16 1.57 -1.35
CA ALA A 50 5.14 0.68 -2.51
C ALA A 50 6.29 -0.33 -2.49
N ARG A 51 7.43 -0.01 -1.86
CA ARG A 51 8.53 -0.98 -1.69
C ARG A 51 8.06 -2.23 -0.97
N GLY A 52 7.27 -2.07 0.10
CA GLY A 52 6.90 -3.16 1.00
C GLY A 52 8.13 -3.76 1.69
N GLU A 53 7.95 -4.33 2.87
CA GLU A 53 8.97 -5.24 3.43
C GLU A 53 8.74 -6.65 2.85
N THR A 54 9.84 -7.40 2.68
CA THR A 54 9.91 -8.62 1.86
C THR A 54 9.21 -9.82 2.49
#